data_AF-A0A419EJ24-F1
#
_entry.id   AF-A0A419EJ24-F1
#
_cell.length_a   1.000
_cell.length_b   1.000
_cell.length_c   1.000
_cell.angle_alpha   90.00
_cell.angle_beta   90.00
_cell.angle_gamma   90.00
#
_symmetry.space_group_name_H-M   'P 1'
#
loop_
_entity.id
_entity.type
_entity.pdbx_description
1 polymer ?
#
loop_
_entity_poly.entity_id
_entity_poly.type
_entity_poly.pdbx_seq_one_letter_code
_entity_poly.pdbx_strand_id
1 'polypeptide(L)'
;MISEDQLVSELWARDVPFLMGEQTNPEPLLDPATLIQSLAQSNEARIRMALIPLFLRHPEFSSEVIRADERLSPAEQLYLRFYYTATVLLQKKYQERLMKVIGGQIQLPDLFSEKLGITLDTDLDEALIRLGKRHQVLSGRIINWVETYEHSAERFVKYVEKFG
;
A
#
# COMPACT_ATOMS: atom_id res chain seq x y z
N MET A 1 4.13 21.21 -5.69
CA MET A 1 4.73 19.86 -5.79
C MET A 1 5.02 19.42 -4.38
N ILE A 2 4.48 18.28 -3.95
CA ILE A 2 4.72 17.73 -2.61
C ILE A 2 6.10 17.05 -2.62
N SER A 3 6.95 17.32 -1.64
CA SER A 3 8.28 16.70 -1.55
C SER A 3 8.22 15.30 -0.94
N GLU A 4 9.26 14.50 -1.17
CA GLU A 4 9.36 13.16 -0.58
C GLU A 4 9.47 13.22 0.94
N ASP A 5 10.20 14.20 1.48
CA ASP A 5 10.25 14.46 2.92
C ASP A 5 8.86 14.77 3.50
N GLN A 6 8.05 15.55 2.77
CA GLN A 6 6.67 15.82 3.17
C GLN A 6 5.82 14.55 3.15
N LEU A 7 5.97 13.68 2.16
CA LEU A 7 5.27 12.38 2.12
C LEU A 7 5.67 11.47 3.29
N VAL A 8 6.95 11.44 3.63
CA VAL A 8 7.45 10.67 4.78
C VAL A 8 6.86 11.22 6.08
N SER A 9 6.84 12.55 6.24
CA SER A 9 6.20 13.21 7.39
C SER A 9 4.71 12.87 7.50
N GLU A 10 3.98 12.87 6.39
CA GLU A 10 2.56 12.51 6.35
C GLU A 10 2.30 11.03 6.71
N LEU A 11 3.21 10.14 6.32
CA LEU A 11 3.15 8.72 6.71
C LEU A 11 3.37 8.55 8.22
N TRP A 12 4.37 9.24 8.78
CA TRP A 12 4.66 9.20 10.21
C TRP A 12 3.51 9.78 11.06
N ALA A 13 2.93 10.91 10.64
CA ALA A 13 1.75 11.52 11.27
C ALA A 13 0.51 10.61 11.33
N ARG A 14 0.55 9.48 10.60
CA ARG A 14 -0.50 8.47 10.51
C ARG A 14 -0.05 7.10 11.05
N ASP A 15 1.00 7.05 11.86
CA ASP A 15 1.58 5.81 12.39
C ASP A 15 1.97 4.79 11.29
N VAL A 16 2.41 5.29 10.12
CA VAL A 16 2.93 4.46 9.02
C VAL A 16 4.45 4.63 8.94
N PRO A 17 5.22 3.85 9.72
CA PRO A 17 6.68 4.00 9.81
C PRO A 17 7.35 3.49 8.53
N PHE A 18 7.69 4.40 7.64
CA PHE A 18 8.20 4.04 6.32
C PHE A 18 9.75 4.08 6.25
N LEU A 19 10.37 5.13 6.80
CA LEU A 19 11.84 5.28 6.88
C LEU A 19 12.27 5.47 8.33
N MET A 20 13.36 4.82 8.75
CA MET A 20 13.90 4.96 10.10
C MET A 20 14.48 6.38 10.28
N GLY A 21 14.04 7.07 11.34
CA GLY A 21 14.56 8.37 11.75
C GLY A 21 13.67 8.94 12.87
N GLU A 22 14.25 9.75 13.76
CA GLU A 22 13.46 10.56 14.68
C GLU A 22 12.68 11.58 13.86
N GLN A 23 11.36 11.52 13.93
CA GLN A 23 10.50 12.55 13.38
C GLN A 23 9.57 13.05 14.48
N THR A 24 9.50 14.37 14.59
CA THR A 24 8.40 15.04 15.26
C THR A 24 7.09 14.56 14.63
N ASN A 25 6.05 14.34 15.42
CA ASN A 25 4.76 13.83 14.95
C ASN A 25 3.79 15.03 14.74
N PRO A 26 3.87 15.78 13.63
CA PRO A 26 2.92 16.84 13.36
C PRO A 26 1.55 16.25 13.04
N GLU A 27 0.50 17.07 13.15
CA GLU A 27 -0.81 16.69 12.62
C GLU A 27 -0.73 16.47 11.10
N PRO A 28 -1.45 15.46 10.57
CA PRO A 28 -1.51 15.21 9.13
C PRO A 28 -2.09 16.42 8.38
N LEU A 29 -1.41 16.90 7.35
CA LEU A 29 -1.84 18.10 6.60
C LEU A 29 -2.56 17.75 5.30
N LEU A 30 -2.25 16.61 4.68
CA LEU A 30 -2.87 16.19 3.43
C LEU A 30 -4.20 15.46 3.67
N ASP A 31 -5.18 15.70 2.81
CA ASP A 31 -6.33 14.80 2.76
C ASP A 31 -5.91 13.42 2.20
N PRO A 32 -6.63 12.33 2.53
CA PRO A 32 -6.21 10.98 2.15
C PRO A 32 -6.09 10.78 0.64
N ALA A 33 -6.98 11.35 -0.19
CA ALA A 33 -6.89 11.24 -1.64
C ALA A 33 -5.61 11.88 -2.18
N THR A 34 -5.27 13.08 -1.69
CA THR A 34 -4.04 13.78 -2.06
C THR A 34 -2.78 13.02 -1.61
N LEU A 35 -2.79 12.42 -0.42
CA LEU A 35 -1.67 11.58 0.04
C LEU A 35 -1.49 10.34 -0.85
N ILE A 36 -2.57 9.58 -1.10
CA ILE A 36 -2.54 8.37 -1.94
C ILE A 36 -2.04 8.71 -3.34
N GLN A 37 -2.58 9.78 -3.94
CA GLN A 37 -2.16 10.26 -5.24
C GLN A 37 -0.66 10.57 -5.22
N SER A 38 -0.20 11.40 -4.29
CA SER A 38 1.19 11.88 -4.25
C SER A 38 2.19 10.74 -3.99
N LEU A 39 1.82 9.75 -3.16
CA LEU A 39 2.61 8.54 -2.99
C LEU A 39 2.73 7.76 -4.30
N ALA A 40 1.64 7.58 -5.06
CA ALA A 40 1.66 6.87 -6.34
C ALA A 40 2.48 7.60 -7.42
N GLN A 41 2.52 8.93 -7.39
CA GLN A 41 3.27 9.77 -8.33
C GLN A 41 4.77 9.88 -8.02
N SER A 42 5.21 9.49 -6.82
CA SER A 42 6.63 9.59 -6.46
C SER A 42 7.50 8.80 -7.43
N ASN A 43 8.66 9.38 -7.80
CA ASN A 43 9.66 8.70 -8.62
C ASN A 43 10.41 7.62 -7.83
N GLU A 44 10.49 7.76 -6.50
CA GLU A 44 11.09 6.77 -5.62
C GLU A 44 10.19 5.54 -5.44
N ALA A 45 10.68 4.38 -5.88
CA ALA A 45 9.96 3.11 -5.76
C ALA A 45 9.58 2.77 -4.31
N ARG A 46 10.48 3.09 -3.37
CA ARG A 46 10.24 2.92 -1.93
C ARG A 46 9.02 3.74 -1.51
N ILE A 47 9.01 5.05 -1.77
CA ILE A 47 7.88 5.91 -1.40
C ILE A 47 6.56 5.40 -2.00
N ARG A 48 6.53 4.94 -3.26
CA ARG A 48 5.32 4.31 -3.83
C ARG A 48 4.89 3.05 -3.07
N MET A 49 5.82 2.23 -2.60
CA MET A 49 5.51 1.03 -1.82
C MET A 49 4.87 1.33 -0.47
N ALA A 50 5.05 2.54 0.08
CA ALA A 50 4.41 2.97 1.33
C ALA A 50 2.88 2.94 1.29
N LEU A 51 2.28 2.86 0.09
CA LEU A 51 0.86 2.60 -0.09
C LEU A 51 0.41 1.31 0.62
N ILE A 52 1.24 0.25 0.62
CA ILE A 52 0.88 -1.00 1.28
C ILE A 52 0.69 -0.81 2.79
N PRO A 53 1.70 -0.37 3.57
CA PRO A 53 1.52 -0.19 5.00
C PRO A 53 0.51 0.92 5.32
N LEU A 54 0.33 1.92 4.45
CA LEU A 54 -0.73 2.92 4.60
C LEU A 54 -2.11 2.28 4.62
N PHE A 55 -2.43 1.42 3.64
CA PHE A 55 -3.74 0.77 3.58
C PHE A 55 -3.91 -0.34 4.62
N LEU A 56 -2.83 -0.98 5.06
CA LEU A 56 -2.88 -1.90 6.20
C LEU A 56 -3.18 -1.16 7.51
N ARG A 57 -2.65 0.05 7.70
CA ARG A 57 -2.91 0.87 8.90
C ARG A 57 -4.28 1.55 8.85
N HIS A 58 -4.64 2.08 7.70
CA HIS A 58 -5.83 2.89 7.45
C HIS A 58 -6.74 2.28 6.37
N PRO A 59 -7.41 1.14 6.63
CA PRO A 59 -8.30 0.52 5.67
C PRO A 59 -9.49 1.42 5.27
N GLU A 60 -9.86 2.39 6.10
CA GLU A 60 -10.87 3.41 5.83
C GLU A 60 -10.50 4.31 4.64
N PHE A 61 -9.22 4.42 4.27
CA PHE A 61 -8.79 5.19 3.10
C PHE A 61 -9.21 4.55 1.77
N SER A 62 -9.73 3.32 1.79
CA SER A 62 -10.29 2.66 0.61
C SER A 62 -11.38 3.48 -0.09
N SER A 63 -12.14 4.32 0.62
CA SER A 63 -13.15 5.20 0.02
C SER A 63 -12.56 6.28 -0.89
N GLU A 64 -11.29 6.66 -0.70
CA GLU A 64 -10.62 7.71 -1.47
C GLU A 64 -9.77 7.17 -2.63
N VAL A 65 -9.57 5.85 -2.69
CA VAL A 65 -8.64 5.22 -3.66
C VAL A 65 -9.09 5.41 -5.10
N ILE A 66 -10.39 5.28 -5.38
CA ILE A 66 -10.93 5.51 -6.74
C ILE A 66 -10.71 6.97 -7.17
N ARG A 67 -10.99 7.91 -6.27
CA ARG A 67 -10.80 9.34 -6.52
C ARG A 67 -9.32 9.70 -6.77
N ALA A 68 -8.40 9.06 -6.04
CA ALA A 68 -6.97 9.20 -6.29
C ALA A 68 -6.58 8.61 -7.66
N ASP A 69 -7.03 7.40 -7.99
CA ASP A 69 -6.77 6.71 -9.26
C ASP A 69 -7.19 7.54 -10.48
N GLU A 70 -8.38 8.16 -10.44
CA GLU A 70 -8.91 8.98 -11.55
C GLU A 70 -8.05 10.21 -11.90
N ARG A 71 -7.20 10.68 -10.98
CA ARG A 71 -6.36 11.87 -11.16
C ARG A 71 -4.91 11.53 -11.57
N LEU A 72 -4.57 10.25 -11.59
CA LEU A 72 -3.24 9.76 -11.93
C LEU A 72 -3.09 9.56 -13.43
N SER A 73 -1.86 9.72 -13.93
CA SER A 73 -1.52 9.25 -15.28
C SER A 73 -1.59 7.72 -15.35
N PRO A 74 -1.74 7.12 -16.54
CA PRO A 74 -1.85 5.66 -16.69
C PRO A 74 -0.69 4.87 -16.04
N ALA A 75 0.53 5.42 -16.06
CA ALA A 75 1.70 4.79 -15.45
C ALA A 75 1.62 4.78 -13.91
N GLU A 76 1.11 5.85 -13.31
CA GLU A 76 0.98 5.99 -11.85
C GLU A 76 -0.23 5.20 -11.33
N GLN A 77 -1.34 5.20 -12.08
CA GLN A 77 -2.51 4.33 -11.84
C GLN A 77 -2.10 2.87 -11.73
N LEU A 78 -1.19 2.43 -12.60
CA LEU A 78 -0.68 1.06 -12.58
C LEU A 78 -0.14 0.70 -11.20
N TYR A 79 0.77 1.52 -10.66
CA TYR A 79 1.37 1.27 -9.34
C TYR A 79 0.34 1.31 -8.21
N LEU A 80 -0.55 2.31 -8.20
CA LEU A 80 -1.59 2.41 -7.19
C LEU A 80 -2.46 1.14 -7.17
N ARG A 81 -2.95 0.72 -8.34
CA ARG A 81 -3.82 -0.45 -8.47
C ARG A 81 -3.14 -1.73 -8.03
N PHE A 82 -1.87 -1.94 -8.40
CA PHE A 82 -1.11 -3.11 -7.99
C PHE A 82 -0.84 -3.13 -6.49
N TYR A 83 -0.37 -2.02 -5.90
CA TYR A 83 -0.09 -1.97 -4.48
C TYR A 83 -1.36 -2.07 -3.63
N TYR A 84 -2.46 -1.45 -4.05
CA TYR A 84 -3.74 -1.61 -3.38
C TYR A 84 -4.21 -3.06 -3.42
N THR A 85 -4.20 -3.70 -4.60
CA THR A 85 -4.63 -5.10 -4.75
C THR A 85 -3.73 -6.07 -3.98
N ALA A 86 -2.41 -5.81 -3.95
CA ALA A 86 -1.49 -6.56 -3.10
C ALA A 86 -1.88 -6.41 -1.62
N THR A 87 -2.24 -5.21 -1.19
CA THR A 87 -2.66 -4.94 0.19
C THR A 87 -3.93 -5.71 0.57
N VAL A 88 -4.92 -5.82 -0.34
CA VAL A 88 -6.12 -6.65 -0.10
C VAL A 88 -5.75 -8.11 0.19
N LEU A 89 -4.81 -8.67 -0.57
CA LEU A 89 -4.32 -10.04 -0.37
C LEU A 89 -3.50 -10.15 0.93
N LEU A 90 -2.62 -9.19 1.19
CA LEU A 90 -1.73 -9.18 2.36
C LEU A 90 -2.50 -8.95 3.66
N GLN A 91 -3.57 -8.16 3.65
CA GLN A 91 -4.43 -7.97 4.83
C GLN A 91 -5.07 -9.30 5.24
N LYS A 92 -5.53 -10.10 4.26
CA LYS A 92 -6.03 -11.46 4.53
C LYS A 92 -4.91 -12.38 5.03
N LYS A 93 -3.74 -12.35 4.39
CA LYS A 93 -2.59 -13.19 4.74
C LYS A 93 -2.09 -12.93 6.17
N TYR A 94 -2.05 -11.67 6.59
CA TYR A 94 -1.60 -11.25 7.91
C TYR A 94 -2.74 -11.01 8.91
N GLN A 95 -3.98 -11.41 8.59
CA GLN A 95 -5.16 -11.06 9.37
C GLN A 95 -5.01 -11.40 10.85
N GLU A 96 -4.57 -12.60 11.20
CA GLU A 96 -4.40 -13.00 12.60
C GLU A 96 -3.37 -12.16 13.35
N ARG A 97 -2.28 -11.76 12.67
CA ARG A 97 -1.22 -10.94 13.27
C ARG A 97 -1.70 -9.51 13.47
N LEU A 98 -2.30 -8.91 12.44
CA LEU A 98 -2.89 -7.58 12.49
C LEU A 98 -3.98 -7.50 13.58
N MET A 99 -4.89 -8.47 13.65
CA MET A 99 -5.94 -8.52 14.67
C MET A 99 -5.40 -8.50 16.10
N LYS A 100 -4.24 -9.11 16.36
CA LYS A 100 -3.62 -9.15 17.70
C LYS A 100 -3.05 -7.80 18.16
N VAL A 101 -2.60 -6.97 17.22
CA VAL A 101 -1.82 -5.75 17.52
C VAL A 101 -2.61 -4.48 17.27
N ILE A 102 -3.41 -4.43 16.21
CA ILE A 102 -4.21 -3.25 15.83
C ILE A 102 -5.71 -3.48 15.97
N GLY A 103 -6.13 -4.67 16.41
CA GLY A 103 -7.53 -5.00 16.69
C GLY A 103 -8.37 -5.24 15.43
N GLY A 104 -9.69 -5.13 15.58
CA GLY A 104 -10.65 -5.30 14.51
C GLY A 104 -10.49 -4.24 13.42
N GLN A 105 -10.19 -4.67 12.20
CA GLN A 105 -10.06 -3.79 11.04
C GLN A 105 -11.17 -4.03 10.01
N ILE A 106 -11.53 -2.95 9.31
CA ILE A 106 -12.38 -3.04 8.12
C ILE A 106 -11.60 -3.83 7.05
N GLN A 107 -12.26 -4.81 6.44
CA GLN A 107 -11.69 -5.54 5.31
C GLN A 107 -11.62 -4.62 4.09
N LEU A 108 -10.45 -4.53 3.47
CA LEU A 108 -10.26 -3.77 2.25
C LEU A 108 -11.12 -4.38 1.11
N PRO A 109 -11.95 -3.58 0.43
CA PRO A 109 -12.70 -4.05 -0.72
C PRO A 109 -11.77 -4.34 -1.90
N ASP A 110 -12.20 -5.23 -2.79
CA ASP A 110 -11.53 -5.41 -4.07
C ASP A 110 -12.00 -4.33 -5.05
N LEU A 111 -11.10 -3.41 -5.41
CA LEU A 111 -11.40 -2.28 -6.31
C LEU A 111 -10.86 -2.48 -7.73
N PHE A 112 -9.88 -3.38 -7.93
CA PHE A 112 -9.05 -3.35 -9.13
C PHE A 112 -8.71 -4.72 -9.73
N SER A 113 -9.06 -5.85 -9.11
CA SER A 113 -8.72 -7.17 -9.66
C SER A 113 -9.22 -7.35 -11.11
N GLU A 114 -10.45 -6.93 -11.39
CA GLU A 114 -11.06 -6.96 -12.72
C GLU A 114 -10.26 -6.11 -13.73
N LYS A 115 -9.94 -4.86 -13.36
CA LYS A 115 -9.14 -3.96 -14.21
C LYS A 115 -7.73 -4.50 -14.47
N LEU A 116 -7.17 -5.24 -13.52
CA LEU A 116 -5.84 -5.86 -13.64
C LEU A 116 -5.91 -7.20 -14.40
N GLY A 117 -7.10 -7.77 -14.60
CA GLY A 117 -7.31 -9.06 -15.23
C GLY A 117 -6.77 -10.21 -14.38
N ILE A 118 -6.97 -10.13 -13.06
CA ILE A 118 -6.60 -11.20 -12.12
C ILE A 118 -7.79 -11.61 -11.26
N THR A 119 -7.76 -12.84 -10.76
CA THR A 119 -8.73 -13.35 -9.80
C THR A 119 -8.08 -13.47 -8.42
N LEU A 120 -8.77 -12.95 -7.40
CA LEU A 120 -8.37 -13.07 -6.00
C LEU A 120 -8.97 -14.36 -5.43
N ASP A 121 -8.27 -15.48 -5.64
CA ASP A 121 -8.72 -16.81 -5.20
C ASP A 121 -8.51 -17.01 -3.69
N THR A 122 -8.90 -18.17 -3.17
CA THR A 122 -8.65 -18.57 -1.77
C THR A 122 -7.18 -18.82 -1.46
N ASP A 123 -6.36 -19.24 -2.44
CA ASP A 123 -4.92 -19.36 -2.25
C ASP A 123 -4.25 -17.98 -2.43
N LEU A 124 -3.93 -17.35 -1.30
CA LEU A 124 -3.36 -16.01 -1.26
C LEU A 124 -1.96 -15.95 -1.86
N ASP A 125 -1.17 -17.01 -1.74
CA ASP A 125 0.20 -17.05 -2.25
C ASP A 125 0.19 -17.17 -3.78
N GLU A 126 -0.64 -18.05 -4.32
CA GLU A 126 -0.84 -18.12 -5.77
C GLU A 126 -1.41 -16.81 -6.34
N ALA A 127 -2.36 -16.18 -5.65
CA ALA A 127 -2.91 -14.90 -6.06
C ALA A 127 -1.84 -13.79 -6.10
N LEU A 128 -0.97 -13.71 -5.08
CA LEU A 128 0.15 -12.77 -5.06
C LEU A 128 1.14 -13.05 -6.20
N ILE A 129 1.46 -14.33 -6.48
CA ILE A 129 2.32 -14.72 -7.60
C ILE A 129 1.74 -14.27 -8.94
N ARG A 130 0.43 -14.47 -9.17
CA ARG A 130 -0.24 -14.01 -10.39
C ARG A 130 -0.24 -12.49 -10.50
N LEU A 131 -0.53 -11.78 -9.41
CA LEU A 131 -0.46 -10.32 -9.34
C LEU A 131 0.95 -9.82 -9.69
N GLY A 132 1.99 -10.40 -9.11
CA GLY A 132 3.38 -10.03 -9.38
C GLY A 132 3.80 -10.27 -10.84
N LYS A 133 3.44 -11.42 -11.40
CA LYS A 133 3.65 -11.71 -12.84
C LYS A 133 2.94 -10.69 -13.73
N ARG A 134 1.69 -10.36 -13.40
CA ARG A 134 0.91 -9.36 -14.13
C ARG A 134 1.52 -7.97 -14.02
N HIS A 135 2.04 -7.60 -12.85
CA HIS A 135 2.74 -6.33 -12.64
C HIS A 135 4.01 -6.24 -13.48
N GLN A 136 4.81 -7.31 -13.54
CA GLN A 136 6.00 -7.39 -14.40
C GLN A 136 5.65 -7.19 -15.87
N VAL A 137 4.60 -7.86 -16.36
CA VAL A 137 4.17 -7.73 -17.77
C VAL A 137 3.74 -6.31 -18.09
N LEU A 138 2.89 -5.69 -17.25
CA LEU A 138 2.33 -4.37 -17.55
C LEU A 138 3.31 -3.21 -17.28
N SER A 139 4.21 -3.36 -16.31
CA SER A 139 5.21 -2.34 -16.01
C SER A 139 6.47 -2.44 -16.89
N GLY A 140 6.68 -3.59 -17.54
CA GLY A 140 7.93 -3.89 -18.27
C GLY A 140 9.15 -4.06 -17.36
N ARG A 141 8.98 -4.09 -16.03
CA ARG A 141 10.08 -4.20 -15.06
C ARG A 141 10.23 -5.63 -14.55
N ILE A 142 11.43 -6.19 -14.73
CA ILE A 142 11.81 -7.51 -14.25
C ILE A 142 12.29 -7.37 -12.80
N ILE A 143 11.36 -7.45 -11.86
CA ILE A 143 11.58 -7.33 -10.42
C ILE A 143 10.80 -8.44 -9.73
N ASN A 144 11.28 -8.94 -8.59
CA ASN A 144 10.50 -9.83 -7.73
C ASN A 144 9.39 -9.03 -7.00
N TRP A 145 8.28 -8.80 -7.70
CA TRP A 145 7.16 -8.01 -7.19
C TRP A 145 6.52 -8.63 -5.96
N VAL A 146 6.42 -9.96 -5.89
CA VAL A 146 5.85 -10.67 -4.74
C VAL A 146 6.64 -10.34 -3.48
N GLU A 147 7.96 -10.55 -3.51
CA GLU A 147 8.86 -10.24 -2.40
C GLU A 147 8.82 -8.74 -2.06
N THR A 148 8.70 -7.88 -3.07
CA THR A 148 8.56 -6.43 -2.86
C THR A 148 7.33 -6.10 -2.02
N TYR A 149 6.17 -6.69 -2.36
CA TYR A 149 4.93 -6.45 -1.62
C TYR A 149 5.00 -7.04 -0.21
N GLU A 150 5.46 -8.28 -0.10
CA GLU A 150 5.56 -8.99 1.17
C GLU A 150 6.53 -8.31 2.12
N HIS A 151 7.69 -7.87 1.63
CA HIS A 151 8.67 -7.16 2.43
C HIS A 151 8.09 -5.87 3.03
N SER A 152 7.32 -5.12 2.24
CA SER A 152 6.66 -3.89 2.70
C SER A 152 5.64 -4.16 3.80
N ALA A 153 4.78 -5.16 3.63
CA ALA A 153 3.79 -5.53 4.63
C ALA A 153 4.42 -6.13 5.90
N GLU A 154 5.33 -7.09 5.73
CA GLU A 154 6.01 -7.77 6.85
C GLU A 154 6.79 -6.80 7.73
N ARG A 155 7.47 -5.82 7.14
CA ARG A 155 8.18 -4.78 7.90
C ARG A 155 7.22 -3.96 8.76
N PHE A 156 6.06 -3.60 8.22
CA PHE A 156 5.04 -2.88 8.96
C PHE A 156 4.44 -3.73 10.07
N VAL A 157 4.04 -4.98 9.78
CA VAL A 157 3.49 -5.90 10.78
C VAL A 157 4.47 -6.09 11.93
N LYS A 158 5.76 -6.33 11.65
CA LYS A 158 6.80 -6.44 12.68
C LYS A 158 6.99 -5.17 13.50
N TYR A 159 6.83 -3.99 12.90
CA TYR A 159 6.91 -2.74 13.63
C TYR A 159 5.75 -2.62 14.62
N VAL A 160 4.50 -2.83 14.17
CA VAL A 160 3.33 -2.72 15.04
C VAL A 160 3.28 -3.83 16.09
N GLU A 161 3.86 -5.01 15.83
CA GLU A 161 4.07 -6.06 16.85
C GLU A 161 5.08 -5.66 17.93
N LYS A 162 6.03 -4.80 17.61
CA LYS A 162 7.09 -4.39 18.53
C LYS A 162 6.72 -3.13 19.34
N PHE A 163 5.95 -2.23 18.74
CA PHE A 163 5.69 -0.90 19.27
C PHE A 163 4.21 -0.54 19.42
N GLY A 164 3.30 -1.41 18.97
CA GLY A 164 1.84 -1.26 19.11
C GLY A 164 1.29 -1.84 20.40
#